data_AF-A0A3N1KYM3-F1
#
_entry.id   AF-A0A3N1KYM3-F1
#
_cell.length_a   1.000
_cell.length_b   1.000
_cell.length_c   1.000
_cell.angle_alpha   90.00
_cell.angle_beta   90.00
_cell.angle_gamma   90.00
#
_symmetry.space_group_name_H-M   'P 1'
#
loop_
_entity.id
_entity.type
_entity.pdbx_description
1 polymer ?
#
loop_
_entity_poly.entity_id
_entity_poly.type
_entity_poly.pdbx_seq_one_letter_code
_entity_poly.pdbx_strand_id
1 'polypeptide(L)'
;MLKRGSTGPAVAALAGKLAQLGYHGGAITETFDDALARAVKAFQMQNADSAGRPLVVDGVVGPVTAWAIEQRLGNTAPAAAPPAPPGLAMPATGGSATARGALKAALAEMAAGHGEVGGNNLGPHVARYLNGILAPPADWCAGFVSCCFKDCGQPMPFAYTLGARDVLQKIRAKGWEIRPTDADPPLPGDIIVWWRGTPSGWQGHVGLVHSYANGIVRTIEGNKTPKVNSFTYTLASIDRLLGFGRVP
;
A
#
# COMPACT_ATOMS: atom_id res chain seq x y z
N MET A 1 5.16 -15.76 -9.48
CA MET A 1 4.00 -16.27 -8.70
C MET A 1 3.80 -17.74 -9.03
N LEU A 2 3.64 -18.59 -8.01
CA LEU A 2 3.41 -20.03 -8.19
C LEU A 2 1.98 -20.38 -7.78
N LYS A 3 1.31 -21.23 -8.55
CA LYS A 3 -0.06 -21.70 -8.30
C LYS A 3 -0.26 -23.10 -8.89
N ARG A 4 -1.41 -23.72 -8.64
CA ARG A 4 -1.77 -25.01 -9.23
C ARG A 4 -1.49 -25.01 -10.75
N GLY A 5 -0.77 -26.04 -11.21
CA GLY A 5 -0.35 -26.19 -12.61
C GLY A 5 0.96 -25.48 -12.97
N SER A 6 1.55 -24.67 -12.10
CA SER A 6 2.93 -24.21 -12.27
C SER A 6 3.90 -25.41 -12.25
N THR A 7 4.96 -25.34 -13.05
CA THR A 7 6.00 -26.37 -13.09
C THR A 7 7.42 -25.77 -13.03
N GLY A 8 8.41 -26.61 -12.71
CA GLY A 8 9.84 -26.31 -12.78
C GLY A 8 10.53 -26.11 -11.43
N PRO A 9 11.81 -25.69 -11.43
CA PRO A 9 12.67 -25.70 -10.24
C PRO A 9 12.15 -24.83 -9.09
N ALA A 10 11.46 -23.73 -9.40
CA ALA A 10 10.86 -22.87 -8.38
C ALA A 10 9.76 -23.59 -7.57
N VAL A 11 9.06 -24.55 -8.19
CA VAL A 11 8.04 -25.37 -7.53
C VAL A 11 8.71 -26.41 -6.62
N ALA A 12 9.77 -27.07 -7.08
CA ALA A 12 10.54 -27.98 -6.24
C ALA A 12 11.14 -27.26 -5.03
N ALA A 13 11.68 -26.06 -5.22
CA ALA A 13 12.18 -25.23 -4.12
C ALA A 13 11.06 -24.88 -3.11
N LEU A 14 9.86 -24.54 -3.58
CA LEU A 14 8.69 -24.31 -2.72
C LEU A 14 8.30 -25.57 -1.94
N ALA A 15 8.20 -26.71 -2.62
CA ALA A 15 7.87 -27.99 -1.99
C ALA A 15 8.90 -28.35 -0.90
N GLY A 16 10.20 -28.14 -1.16
CA GLY A 16 11.27 -28.36 -0.19
C GLY A 16 11.13 -27.48 1.06
N LYS A 17 10.85 -26.19 0.87
CA LYS A 17 10.62 -25.24 1.96
C LYS A 17 9.41 -25.63 2.82
N LEU A 18 8.29 -25.99 2.19
CA LEU A 18 7.09 -26.43 2.90
C LEU A 18 7.28 -27.79 3.58
N ALA A 19 8.11 -28.67 3.04
CA ALA A 19 8.48 -29.92 3.69
C ALA A 19 9.32 -29.68 4.95
N GLN A 20 10.31 -28.79 4.87
CA GLN A 20 11.13 -28.37 6.02
C GLN A 20 10.27 -27.74 7.13
N LEU A 21 9.23 -27.01 6.76
CA LEU A 21 8.27 -26.41 7.70
C LEU A 21 7.19 -27.39 8.19
N GLY A 22 7.19 -28.65 7.74
CA GLY A 22 6.24 -29.68 8.17
C GLY A 22 4.86 -29.61 7.50
N TYR A 23 4.68 -28.79 6.46
CA TYR A 23 3.42 -28.66 5.72
C TYR A 23 3.29 -29.63 4.52
N HIS A 24 4.41 -30.21 4.05
CA HIS A 24 4.43 -31.12 2.90
C HIS A 24 5.20 -32.41 3.21
N GLY A 25 4.50 -33.55 3.23
CA GLY A 25 5.11 -34.88 3.47
C GLY A 25 5.34 -35.72 2.22
N GLY A 26 5.04 -35.18 1.03
CA GLY A 26 5.22 -35.89 -0.25
C GLY A 26 6.65 -35.77 -0.79
N ALA A 27 6.94 -36.51 -1.87
CA ALA A 27 8.18 -36.33 -2.62
C ALA A 27 8.26 -34.90 -3.18
N ILE A 28 9.45 -34.31 -3.15
CA ILE A 28 9.68 -33.00 -3.74
C ILE A 28 9.40 -33.08 -5.24
N THR A 29 8.38 -32.34 -5.67
CA THR A 29 7.87 -32.35 -7.04
C THR A 29 8.18 -31.01 -7.72
N GLU A 30 8.50 -31.07 -9.00
CA GLU A 30 8.57 -29.87 -9.85
C GLU A 30 7.19 -29.44 -10.36
N THR A 31 6.11 -30.13 -9.99
CA THR A 31 4.74 -29.79 -10.40
C THR A 31 3.93 -29.32 -9.21
N PHE A 32 3.26 -28.18 -9.35
CA PHE A 32 2.41 -27.63 -8.30
C PHE A 32 1.06 -28.34 -8.34
N ASP A 33 1.05 -29.53 -7.76
CA ASP A 33 -0.08 -30.45 -7.72
C ASP A 33 -1.07 -30.14 -6.57
N ASP A 34 -2.05 -31.03 -6.40
CA ASP A 34 -3.08 -30.91 -5.37
C ASP A 34 -2.54 -31.10 -3.95
N ALA A 35 -1.46 -31.87 -3.78
CA ALA A 35 -0.83 -32.05 -2.48
C ALA A 35 -0.07 -30.78 -2.07
N LEU A 36 0.70 -30.19 -2.98
CA LEU A 36 1.41 -28.95 -2.74
C LEU A 36 0.42 -27.77 -2.55
N ALA A 37 -0.68 -27.74 -3.30
CA ALA A 37 -1.73 -26.73 -3.11
C ALA A 37 -2.38 -26.80 -1.73
N ARG A 38 -2.63 -28.00 -1.19
CA ARG A 38 -3.12 -28.18 0.18
C ARG A 38 -2.08 -27.73 1.22
N ALA A 39 -0.81 -28.06 1.00
CA ALA A 39 0.29 -27.62 1.87
C ALA A 39 0.40 -26.09 1.93
N VAL A 40 0.32 -25.41 0.78
CA VAL A 40 0.32 -23.94 0.71
C VAL A 40 -0.87 -23.35 1.47
N LYS A 41 -2.08 -23.87 1.28
CA LYS A 41 -3.26 -23.39 2.01
C LYS A 41 -3.12 -23.60 3.51
N ALA A 42 -2.63 -24.76 3.95
CA ALA A 42 -2.40 -25.03 5.37
C ALA A 42 -1.35 -24.07 5.96
N PHE A 43 -0.28 -23.77 5.23
CA PHE A 43 0.68 -22.74 5.61
C PHE A 43 0.02 -21.36 5.72
N GLN A 44 -0.74 -20.93 4.72
CA GLN A 44 -1.44 -19.64 4.71
C GLN A 44 -2.41 -19.51 5.90
N MET A 45 -3.16 -20.56 6.24
CA MET A 45 -4.10 -20.57 7.37
C MET A 45 -3.45 -20.32 8.73
N GLN A 46 -2.16 -20.62 8.88
CA GLN A 46 -1.46 -20.60 10.18
C GLN A 46 -0.45 -19.46 10.31
N ASN A 47 -0.30 -18.62 9.29
CA ASN A 47 0.76 -17.61 9.24
C ASN A 47 0.22 -16.24 8.80
N ALA A 48 1.05 -15.21 9.00
CA ALA A 48 0.71 -13.82 8.74
C ALA A 48 1.69 -13.17 7.74
N ASP A 49 1.26 -12.06 7.14
CA ASP A 49 2.10 -11.21 6.30
C ASP A 49 3.08 -10.35 7.13
N SER A 50 3.91 -9.57 6.44
CA SER A 50 4.91 -8.70 7.09
C SER A 50 4.34 -7.54 7.88
N ALA A 51 3.02 -7.34 7.83
CA ALA A 51 2.29 -6.38 8.64
C ALA A 51 1.52 -7.06 9.80
N GLY A 52 1.69 -8.37 10.00
CA GLY A 52 1.01 -9.14 11.05
C GLY A 52 -0.43 -9.49 10.73
N ARG A 53 -0.90 -9.32 9.49
CA ARG A 53 -2.26 -9.68 9.08
C ARG A 53 -2.32 -11.13 8.62
N PRO A 54 -3.40 -11.88 8.88
CA PRO A 54 -3.56 -13.23 8.36
C PRO A 54 -3.36 -13.29 6.85
N LEU A 55 -2.65 -14.31 6.37
CA LEU A 55 -2.50 -14.53 4.94
C LEU A 55 -3.85 -14.89 4.29
N VAL A 56 -4.03 -14.47 3.05
CA VAL A 56 -5.15 -14.93 2.23
C VAL A 56 -4.95 -16.42 1.91
N VAL A 57 -5.96 -17.25 2.16
CA VAL A 57 -5.91 -18.71 1.95
C VAL A 57 -6.40 -19.03 0.53
N ASP A 58 -5.65 -18.62 -0.47
CA ASP A 58 -5.97 -18.81 -1.88
C ASP A 58 -5.21 -19.98 -2.54
N GLY A 59 -4.20 -20.54 -1.86
CA GLY A 59 -3.32 -21.57 -2.41
C GLY A 59 -2.32 -21.04 -3.46
N VAL A 60 -2.11 -19.72 -3.52
CA VAL A 60 -1.20 -19.05 -4.45
C VAL A 60 0.00 -18.51 -3.70
N VAL A 61 1.20 -18.81 -4.19
CA VAL A 61 2.45 -18.27 -3.63
C VAL A 61 2.89 -17.05 -4.43
N GLY A 62 2.36 -15.90 -4.00
CA GLY A 62 2.86 -14.57 -4.36
C GLY A 62 3.97 -14.08 -3.39
N PRO A 63 4.47 -12.85 -3.56
CA PRO A 63 5.54 -12.29 -2.71
C PRO A 63 5.19 -12.29 -1.23
N VAL A 64 3.92 -12.03 -0.87
CA VAL A 64 3.46 -12.00 0.52
C VAL A 64 3.61 -13.38 1.17
N THR A 65 3.12 -14.44 0.52
CA THR A 65 3.26 -15.82 1.02
C THR A 65 4.71 -16.29 0.97
N ALA A 66 5.46 -15.94 -0.08
CA ALA A 66 6.86 -16.29 -0.20
C ALA A 66 7.69 -15.69 0.95
N TRP A 67 7.49 -14.41 1.27
CA TRP A 67 8.13 -13.77 2.41
C TRP A 67 7.79 -14.46 3.73
N ALA A 68 6.52 -14.81 3.96
CA ALA A 68 6.12 -15.50 5.18
C ALA A 68 6.79 -16.87 5.32
N ILE A 69 6.96 -17.61 4.21
CA ILE A 69 7.71 -18.88 4.20
C ILE A 69 9.16 -18.65 4.63
N GLU A 70 9.85 -17.67 4.05
CA GLU A 70 11.24 -17.36 4.44
C GLU A 70 11.35 -16.92 5.91
N GLN A 71 10.37 -16.14 6.40
CA GLN A 71 10.31 -15.72 7.80
C GLN A 71 10.18 -16.91 8.75
N ARG A 72 9.37 -17.91 8.40
CA ARG A 72 9.23 -19.13 9.20
C ARG A 72 10.44 -20.05 9.14
N LEU A 73 11.21 -19.99 8.06
CA LEU A 73 12.50 -20.67 7.93
C LEU A 73 13.64 -19.94 8.66
N GLY A 74 13.42 -18.71 9.14
CA GLY A 74 14.46 -17.89 9.75
C GLY A 74 15.44 -17.27 8.75
N ASN A 75 15.08 -17.25 7.47
CA ASN A 75 15.93 -16.73 6.38
C ASN A 75 15.75 -15.21 6.16
N THR A 76 14.75 -14.61 6.80
CA THR A 76 14.62 -13.15 6.85
C THR A 76 15.13 -12.65 8.20
N ALA A 77 15.63 -11.42 8.23
CA ALA A 77 15.88 -10.74 9.50
C ALA A 77 14.61 -10.84 10.37
N PRO A 78 14.75 -11.01 11.71
CA PRO A 78 13.60 -11.03 12.60
C PRO A 78 12.72 -9.83 12.27
N ALA A 79 11.41 -10.04 12.08
CA ALA A 79 10.48 -8.93 12.12
C ALA A 79 10.76 -8.22 13.45
N ALA A 80 11.36 -7.04 13.39
CA ALA A 80 11.62 -6.26 14.59
C ALA A 80 10.33 -6.24 15.39
N ALA A 81 10.41 -6.61 16.68
CA ALA A 81 9.27 -6.51 17.60
C ALA A 81 8.57 -5.17 17.34
N PRO A 82 7.22 -5.11 17.28
CA PRO A 82 6.53 -3.89 16.91
C PRO A 82 7.08 -2.77 17.80
N PRO A 83 7.82 -1.80 17.24
CA PRO A 83 8.24 -0.68 18.05
C PRO A 83 6.96 0.02 18.50
N ALA A 84 6.89 0.41 19.78
CA ALA A 84 5.97 1.47 20.21
C ALA A 84 6.07 2.61 19.20
N PRO A 85 4.97 3.19 18.69
CA PRO A 85 4.95 3.83 17.38
C PRO A 85 6.04 4.92 17.28
N PRO A 86 7.10 4.70 16.50
CA PRO A 86 7.96 5.77 16.05
C PRO A 86 7.22 6.47 14.91
N GLY A 87 7.34 7.79 14.81
CA GLY A 87 7.00 8.49 13.57
C GLY A 87 7.61 7.73 12.39
N LEU A 88 6.77 7.30 11.46
CA LEU A 88 7.19 6.48 10.33
C LEU A 88 8.27 7.25 9.55
N ALA A 89 9.50 6.76 9.58
CA ALA A 89 10.63 7.47 9.00
C ALA A 89 10.56 7.47 7.47
N MET A 90 11.00 8.58 6.87
CA MET A 90 11.05 8.73 5.42
C MET A 90 11.99 7.69 4.78
N PRO A 91 11.54 6.90 3.78
CA PRO A 91 12.39 5.94 3.08
C PRO A 91 13.64 6.58 2.47
N ALA A 92 14.78 5.88 2.53
CA ALA A 92 16.08 6.45 2.10
C ALA A 92 16.14 6.79 0.60
N THR A 93 15.49 6.01 -0.27
CA THR A 93 15.61 6.09 -1.74
C THR A 93 14.26 6.01 -2.43
N GLY A 94 14.24 6.25 -3.75
CA GLY A 94 13.04 6.20 -4.60
C GLY A 94 12.19 7.47 -4.56
N GLY A 95 11.37 7.67 -5.61
CA GLY A 95 10.50 8.84 -5.79
C GLY A 95 11.26 10.10 -6.24
N SER A 96 10.57 11.01 -6.91
CA SER A 96 11.14 12.31 -7.30
C SER A 96 11.25 13.26 -6.11
N ALA A 97 11.94 14.40 -6.28
CA ALA A 97 12.00 15.45 -5.28
C ALA A 97 10.60 15.96 -4.90
N THR A 98 9.72 16.15 -5.89
CA THR A 98 8.32 16.58 -5.69
C THR A 98 7.52 15.54 -4.92
N ALA A 99 7.56 14.28 -5.35
CA ALA A 99 6.83 13.18 -4.71
C ALA A 99 7.30 12.96 -3.25
N ARG A 100 8.61 12.95 -3.02
CA ARG A 100 9.20 12.81 -1.68
C ARG A 100 8.89 14.00 -0.79
N GLY A 101 8.90 15.22 -1.33
CA GLY A 101 8.51 16.42 -0.58
C GLY A 101 7.06 16.35 -0.10
N ALA A 102 6.15 15.88 -0.95
CA ALA A 102 4.74 15.69 -0.57
C ALA A 102 4.59 14.60 0.51
N LEU A 103 5.29 13.47 0.36
CA LEU A 103 5.29 12.44 1.40
C LEU A 103 5.89 12.94 2.72
N LYS A 104 6.94 13.75 2.68
CA LYS A 104 7.53 14.38 3.88
C LYS A 104 6.50 15.27 4.59
N ALA A 105 5.75 16.09 3.83
CA ALA A 105 4.66 16.88 4.39
C ALA A 105 3.58 15.99 5.03
N ALA A 106 3.16 14.92 4.34
CA ALA A 106 2.18 13.96 4.86
C ALA A 106 2.63 13.28 6.17
N LEU A 107 3.91 12.90 6.26
CA LEU A 107 4.50 12.34 7.48
C LEU A 107 4.52 13.35 8.64
N ALA A 108 4.80 14.62 8.36
CA ALA A 108 4.75 15.67 9.37
C ALA A 108 3.33 15.88 9.91
N GLU A 109 2.32 15.87 9.04
CA GLU A 109 0.91 15.95 9.42
C GLU A 109 0.48 14.76 10.30
N MET A 110 0.91 13.55 9.95
CA MET A 110 0.67 12.36 10.76
C MET A 110 1.36 12.45 12.12
N ALA A 111 2.64 12.84 12.16
CA ALA A 111 3.40 12.96 13.41
C ALA A 111 2.83 14.02 14.35
N ALA A 112 2.23 15.08 13.81
CA ALA A 112 1.56 16.12 14.58
C ALA A 112 0.13 15.74 15.03
N GLY A 113 -0.37 14.55 14.66
CA GLY A 113 -1.73 14.13 15.00
C GLY A 113 -2.81 14.99 14.34
N HIS A 114 -2.50 15.58 13.18
CA HIS A 114 -3.43 16.43 12.46
C HIS A 114 -4.56 15.62 11.81
N GLY A 115 -5.65 16.33 11.51
CA GLY A 115 -6.93 15.78 11.10
C GLY A 115 -8.07 16.48 11.81
N GLU A 116 -9.20 15.79 11.91
CA GLU A 116 -10.44 16.30 12.46
C GLU A 116 -10.32 16.73 13.92
N VAL A 117 -11.05 17.81 14.23
CA VAL A 117 -11.22 18.36 15.58
C VAL A 117 -12.66 18.86 15.69
N GLY A 118 -13.36 18.46 16.75
CA GLY A 118 -14.73 18.92 17.02
C GLY A 118 -15.84 18.19 16.24
N GLY A 119 -15.51 17.28 15.32
CA GLY A 119 -16.47 16.37 14.69
C GLY A 119 -16.05 15.87 13.31
N ASN A 120 -16.90 15.04 12.71
CA ASN A 120 -16.65 14.42 11.40
C ASN A 120 -16.42 15.49 10.33
N ASN A 121 -15.32 15.37 9.59
CA ASN A 121 -14.88 16.32 8.56
C ASN A 121 -14.73 17.78 9.05
N LEU A 122 -14.56 18.03 10.36
CA LEU A 122 -14.48 19.39 10.93
C LEU A 122 -13.07 19.77 11.42
N GLY A 123 -12.91 21.06 11.70
CA GLY A 123 -11.76 21.58 12.45
C GLY A 123 -10.75 22.34 11.59
N PRO A 124 -9.75 22.96 12.25
CA PRO A 124 -8.83 23.90 11.61
C PRO A 124 -7.90 23.22 10.59
N HIS A 125 -7.47 21.98 10.85
CA HIS A 125 -6.65 21.24 9.88
C HIS A 125 -7.44 20.92 8.62
N VAL A 126 -8.69 20.47 8.78
CA VAL A 126 -9.59 20.21 7.65
C VAL A 126 -9.83 21.49 6.86
N ALA A 127 -10.12 22.62 7.52
CA ALA A 127 -10.27 23.92 6.85
C ALA A 127 -9.03 24.28 5.99
N ARG A 128 -7.82 24.06 6.51
CA ARG A 128 -6.57 24.28 5.78
C ARG A 128 -6.47 23.38 4.54
N TYR A 129 -6.79 22.09 4.66
CA TYR A 129 -6.77 21.16 3.54
C TYR A 129 -7.86 21.45 2.49
N LEU A 130 -8.97 22.08 2.87
CA LEU A 130 -9.99 22.53 1.92
C LEU A 130 -9.58 23.82 1.19
N ASN A 131 -8.53 24.51 1.67
CA ASN A 131 -7.87 25.65 1.02
C ASN A 131 -8.85 26.75 0.57
N GLY A 132 -9.91 26.98 1.36
CA GLY A 132 -10.96 27.97 1.07
C GLY A 132 -11.88 27.64 -0.11
N ILE A 133 -11.68 26.50 -0.80
CA ILE A 133 -12.56 26.04 -1.88
C ILE A 133 -13.90 25.57 -1.29
N LEU A 134 -13.85 24.91 -0.13
CA LEU A 134 -15.01 24.55 0.68
C LEU A 134 -14.76 24.93 2.15
N ALA A 135 -15.84 25.17 2.89
CA ALA A 135 -15.79 25.27 4.35
C ALA A 135 -16.04 23.87 4.98
N PRO A 136 -15.41 23.55 6.13
CA PRO A 136 -15.80 22.37 6.89
C PRO A 136 -17.27 22.44 7.36
N PRO A 137 -18.00 21.32 7.43
CA PRO A 137 -17.53 19.96 7.20
C PRO A 137 -17.49 19.58 5.71
N ALA A 138 -16.37 19.04 5.24
CA ALA A 138 -16.25 18.45 3.91
C ALA A 138 -15.16 17.37 3.86
N ASP A 139 -15.33 16.41 2.94
CA ASP A 139 -14.35 15.34 2.74
C ASP A 139 -12.99 15.91 2.33
N TRP A 140 -11.93 15.50 3.03
CA TRP A 140 -10.64 16.18 2.97
C TRP A 140 -9.47 15.33 2.46
N CYS A 141 -9.71 14.10 1.96
CA CYS A 141 -8.63 13.21 1.50
C CYS A 141 -7.79 13.81 0.34
N ALA A 142 -8.44 14.33 -0.69
CA ALA A 142 -7.75 14.93 -1.84
C ALA A 142 -7.24 16.35 -1.54
N GLY A 143 -7.94 17.09 -0.68
CA GLY A 143 -7.43 18.34 -0.13
C GLY A 143 -6.13 18.13 0.64
N PHE A 144 -6.06 17.10 1.47
CA PHE A 144 -4.84 16.70 2.18
C PHE A 144 -3.69 16.40 1.20
N VAL A 145 -3.91 15.55 0.20
CA VAL A 145 -2.87 15.23 -0.80
C VAL A 145 -2.44 16.47 -1.58
N SER A 146 -3.39 17.32 -2.00
CA SER A 146 -3.08 18.61 -2.67
C SER A 146 -2.29 19.56 -1.75
N CYS A 147 -2.61 19.60 -0.45
CA CYS A 147 -1.88 20.37 0.54
C CYS A 147 -0.44 19.85 0.70
N CYS A 148 -0.25 18.53 0.75
CA CYS A 148 1.07 17.93 0.83
C CYS A 148 1.94 18.31 -0.38
N PHE A 149 1.39 18.31 -1.60
CA PHE A 149 2.12 18.81 -2.77
C PHE A 149 2.34 20.33 -2.74
N LYS A 150 1.41 21.11 -2.18
CA LYS A 150 1.59 22.56 -2.02
C LYS A 150 2.74 22.88 -1.06
N ASP A 151 2.87 22.09 0.01
CA ASP A 151 3.84 22.29 1.08
C ASP A 151 5.15 21.52 0.85
N CYS A 152 5.32 20.90 -0.33
CA CYS A 152 6.47 20.03 -0.62
C CYS A 152 7.78 20.79 -0.93
N GLY A 153 7.71 22.11 -1.09
CA GLY A 153 8.84 22.95 -1.48
C GLY A 153 9.21 22.87 -2.97
N GLN A 154 8.35 22.27 -3.80
CA GLN A 154 8.46 22.24 -5.26
C GLN A 154 7.23 22.90 -5.89
N PRO A 155 7.27 23.30 -7.19
CA PRO A 155 6.09 23.75 -7.90
C PRO A 155 4.96 22.72 -7.87
N MET A 156 3.72 23.19 -7.77
CA MET A 156 2.55 22.30 -7.79
C MET A 156 2.53 21.47 -9.10
N PRO A 157 2.53 20.12 -9.02
CA PRO A 157 2.58 19.28 -10.21
C PRO A 157 1.25 19.26 -10.99
N PHE A 158 0.15 19.63 -10.33
CA PHE A 158 -1.19 19.78 -10.88
C PHE A 158 -1.97 20.85 -10.10
N ALA A 159 -3.04 21.39 -10.69
CA ALA A 159 -3.90 22.35 -10.01
C ALA A 159 -4.54 21.74 -8.75
N TYR A 160 -4.56 22.49 -7.65
CA TYR A 160 -5.12 22.07 -6.37
C TYR A 160 -6.57 21.59 -6.54
N THR A 161 -6.91 20.43 -5.97
CA THR A 161 -8.24 19.84 -6.14
C THR A 161 -8.69 19.11 -4.88
N LEU A 162 -10.00 19.10 -4.66
CA LEU A 162 -10.66 18.37 -3.58
C LEU A 162 -11.26 17.03 -4.07
N GLY A 163 -11.10 16.68 -5.35
CA GLY A 163 -11.60 15.43 -5.93
C GLY A 163 -10.54 14.35 -6.06
N ALA A 164 -10.68 13.23 -5.34
CA ALA A 164 -9.75 12.10 -5.42
C ALA A 164 -9.62 11.53 -6.85
N ARG A 165 -10.73 11.38 -7.58
CA ARG A 165 -10.71 10.94 -8.98
C ARG A 165 -10.13 11.99 -9.92
N ASP A 166 -10.33 13.27 -9.61
CA ASP A 166 -9.77 14.37 -10.40
C ASP A 166 -8.23 14.40 -10.28
N VAL A 167 -7.66 14.08 -9.10
CA VAL A 167 -6.21 13.85 -8.96
C VAL A 167 -5.72 12.81 -9.98
N LEU A 168 -6.38 11.65 -10.05
CA LEU A 168 -6.01 10.60 -11.02
C LEU A 168 -6.19 11.06 -12.47
N GLN A 169 -7.26 11.78 -12.77
CA GLN A 169 -7.50 12.32 -14.12
C GLN A 169 -6.38 13.27 -14.54
N LYS A 170 -5.92 14.16 -13.65
CA LYS A 170 -4.82 15.10 -13.93
C LYS A 170 -3.49 14.38 -14.13
N ILE A 171 -3.23 13.33 -13.36
CA ILE A 171 -2.06 12.46 -13.53
C ILE A 171 -2.10 11.79 -14.91
N ARG A 172 -3.24 11.19 -15.27
CA ARG A 172 -3.45 10.54 -16.58
C ARG A 172 -3.28 11.50 -17.74
N ALA A 173 -3.84 12.70 -17.64
CA ALA A 173 -3.71 13.74 -18.66
C ALA A 173 -2.24 14.16 -18.92
N LYS A 174 -1.35 13.91 -17.96
CA LYS A 174 0.09 14.16 -18.07
C LYS A 174 0.91 12.93 -18.45
N GLY A 175 0.27 11.77 -18.64
CA GLY A 175 0.96 10.51 -18.93
C GLY A 175 1.72 9.92 -17.75
N TRP A 176 1.36 10.30 -16.51
CA TRP A 176 2.07 9.92 -15.28
C TRP A 176 1.45 8.72 -14.56
N GLU A 177 0.44 8.08 -15.15
CA GLU A 177 -0.13 6.86 -14.60
C GLU A 177 0.87 5.71 -14.68
N ILE A 178 0.98 4.96 -13.60
CA ILE A 178 1.84 3.78 -13.53
C ILE A 178 1.02 2.54 -13.16
N ARG A 179 1.55 1.37 -13.50
CA ARG A 179 0.99 0.06 -13.12
C ARG A 179 2.06 -0.72 -12.36
N PRO A 180 2.25 -0.42 -11.06
CA PRO A 180 3.32 -1.02 -10.30
C PRO A 180 3.16 -2.53 -10.20
N THR A 181 4.29 -3.22 -10.17
CA THR A 181 4.40 -4.67 -9.97
C THR A 181 5.41 -4.96 -8.87
N ASP A 182 5.58 -6.22 -8.48
CA ASP A 182 6.63 -6.55 -7.50
C ASP A 182 8.05 -6.30 -8.05
N ALA A 183 8.22 -6.33 -9.38
CA ALA A 183 9.49 -6.09 -10.06
C ALA A 183 9.75 -4.59 -10.35
N ASP A 184 8.69 -3.80 -10.50
CA ASP A 184 8.71 -2.34 -10.61
C ASP A 184 7.72 -1.74 -9.60
N PRO A 185 8.11 -1.63 -8.32
CA PRO A 185 7.20 -1.32 -7.24
C PRO A 185 6.77 0.15 -7.24
N PRO A 186 5.69 0.49 -6.50
CA PRO A 186 5.38 1.89 -6.28
C PRO A 186 6.46 2.51 -5.39
N LEU A 187 6.78 3.77 -5.66
CA LEU A 187 7.86 4.50 -5.03
C LEU A 187 7.33 5.48 -3.97
N PRO A 188 8.16 5.90 -3.01
CA PRO A 188 7.76 6.89 -2.02
C PRO A 188 7.26 8.20 -2.66
N GLY A 189 6.05 8.59 -2.29
CA GLY A 189 5.33 9.75 -2.81
C GLY A 189 4.48 9.49 -4.05
N ASP A 190 4.50 8.29 -4.63
CA ASP A 190 3.53 7.92 -5.66
C ASP A 190 2.10 8.09 -5.10
N ILE A 191 1.19 8.54 -5.95
CA ILE A 191 -0.21 8.74 -5.59
C ILE A 191 -0.95 7.43 -5.84
N ILE A 192 -1.80 7.02 -4.90
CA ILE A 192 -2.69 5.87 -5.05
C ILE A 192 -4.13 6.33 -4.89
N VAL A 193 -5.01 5.89 -5.79
CA VAL A 193 -6.41 6.34 -5.86
C VAL A 193 -7.36 5.15 -5.89
N TRP A 194 -8.45 5.24 -5.13
CA TRP A 194 -9.50 4.24 -5.05
C TRP A 194 -10.86 4.82 -5.42
N TRP A 195 -11.79 3.95 -5.82
CA TRP A 195 -13.20 4.30 -5.91
C TRP A 195 -13.91 4.08 -4.57
N ARG A 196 -14.98 4.85 -4.35
CA ARG A 196 -15.97 4.63 -3.29
C ARG A 196 -17.37 4.60 -3.90
N GLY A 197 -18.32 3.99 -3.18
CA GLY A 197 -19.68 3.80 -3.68
C GLY A 197 -19.70 2.78 -4.81
N THR A 198 -19.57 3.24 -6.05
CA THR A 198 -19.54 2.39 -7.24
C THR A 198 -18.26 2.62 -8.07
N PRO A 199 -17.79 1.61 -8.84
CA PRO A 199 -16.61 1.78 -9.71
C PRO A 199 -16.75 2.94 -10.69
N SER A 200 -17.94 3.16 -11.25
CA SER A 200 -18.25 4.23 -12.20
C SER A 200 -18.73 5.55 -11.57
N GLY A 201 -18.88 5.62 -10.25
CA GLY A 201 -19.35 6.82 -9.54
C GLY A 201 -18.33 7.96 -9.52
N TRP A 202 -18.66 9.07 -8.87
CA TRP A 202 -17.73 10.20 -8.71
C TRP A 202 -16.87 10.10 -7.43
N GLN A 203 -17.37 9.39 -6.42
CA GLN A 203 -16.69 9.27 -5.13
C GLN A 203 -15.39 8.47 -5.26
N GLY A 204 -14.38 8.87 -4.49
CA GLY A 204 -13.08 8.21 -4.45
C GLY A 204 -12.35 8.45 -3.15
N HIS A 205 -11.18 7.84 -3.04
CA HIS A 205 -10.22 8.04 -1.96
C HIS A 205 -8.83 8.20 -2.56
N VAL A 206 -7.94 8.91 -1.89
CA VAL A 206 -6.57 9.12 -2.37
C VAL A 206 -5.59 9.16 -1.22
N GLY A 207 -4.37 8.71 -1.48
CA GLY A 207 -3.27 8.67 -0.53
C GLY A 207 -1.92 8.78 -1.21
N LEU A 208 -0.88 8.86 -0.39
CA LEU A 208 0.51 8.84 -0.84
C LEU A 208 1.15 7.53 -0.42
N VAL A 209 1.83 6.87 -1.35
CA VAL A 209 2.63 5.68 -1.09
C VAL A 209 3.80 6.10 -0.21
N HIS A 210 3.94 5.45 0.93
CA HIS A 210 5.11 5.58 1.78
C HIS A 210 6.23 4.65 1.32
N SER A 211 5.94 3.36 1.22
CA SER A 211 6.94 2.33 0.91
C SER A 211 6.28 1.10 0.33
N TYR A 212 7.08 0.29 -0.35
CA TYR A 212 6.72 -1.06 -0.75
C TYR A 212 7.74 -2.06 -0.22
N ALA A 213 7.28 -3.19 0.31
CA ALA A 213 8.13 -4.31 0.68
C ALA A 213 7.32 -5.61 0.60
N ASN A 214 7.86 -6.64 -0.06
CA ASN A 214 7.33 -8.01 -0.03
C ASN A 214 5.84 -8.13 -0.41
N GLY A 215 5.41 -7.42 -1.46
CA GLY A 215 4.01 -7.39 -1.89
C GLY A 215 3.12 -6.45 -1.07
N ILE A 216 3.65 -5.79 -0.04
CA ILE A 216 2.90 -4.87 0.83
C ILE A 216 3.23 -3.42 0.49
N VAL A 217 2.20 -2.66 0.12
CA VAL A 217 2.25 -1.21 -0.04
C VAL A 217 1.83 -0.58 1.28
N ARG A 218 2.65 0.30 1.84
CA ARG A 218 2.29 1.20 2.93
C ARG A 218 1.97 2.59 2.37
N THR A 219 0.95 3.23 2.88
CA THR A 219 0.47 4.55 2.47
C THR A 219 0.34 5.49 3.67
N ILE A 220 0.33 6.80 3.42
CA ILE A 220 -0.16 7.83 4.34
C ILE A 220 -1.42 8.44 3.74
N GLU A 221 -2.49 8.50 4.54
CA GLU A 221 -3.81 8.88 4.06
C GLU A 221 -4.51 9.82 5.04
N GLY A 222 -5.16 10.84 4.49
CA GLY A 222 -6.13 11.69 5.18
C GLY A 222 -7.57 11.23 4.94
N ASN A 223 -8.48 11.54 5.85
CA ASN A 223 -9.91 11.23 5.78
C ASN A 223 -10.30 9.76 5.54
N LYS A 224 -9.39 8.82 5.82
CA LYS A 224 -9.75 7.41 6.02
C LYS A 224 -10.15 7.13 7.47
N THR A 225 -9.51 7.87 8.36
CA THR A 225 -9.84 8.00 9.78
C THR A 225 -9.88 9.50 10.12
N PRO A 226 -10.42 9.89 11.28
CA PRO A 226 -10.41 11.28 11.71
C PRO A 226 -9.02 11.92 11.72
N LYS A 227 -7.96 11.12 11.93
CA LYS A 227 -6.56 11.57 11.87
C LYS A 227 -5.86 11.09 10.59
N VAL A 228 -4.90 11.87 10.12
CA VAL A 228 -3.92 11.39 9.12
C VAL A 228 -3.20 10.19 9.72
N ASN A 229 -3.15 9.09 8.98
CA ASN A 229 -2.57 7.85 9.48
C ASN A 229 -1.95 7.01 8.36
N SER A 230 -1.17 6.00 8.76
CA SER A 230 -0.59 5.02 7.86
C SER A 230 -1.47 3.78 7.70
N PHE A 231 -1.50 3.22 6.50
CA PHE A 231 -2.23 2.00 6.19
C PHE A 231 -1.38 1.07 5.33
N THR A 232 -1.74 -0.22 5.30
CA THR A 232 -1.06 -1.22 4.49
C THR A 232 -2.04 -1.97 3.60
N TYR A 233 -1.60 -2.32 2.39
CA TYR A 233 -2.36 -3.08 1.41
C TYR A 233 -1.47 -4.11 0.73
N THR A 234 -2.06 -5.23 0.33
CA THR A 234 -1.39 -6.19 -0.53
C THR A 234 -1.51 -5.71 -1.98
N LEU A 235 -0.38 -5.42 -2.65
CA LEU A 235 -0.32 -4.85 -4.00
C LEU A 235 -1.17 -5.67 -5.00
N ALA A 236 -1.07 -6.99 -4.93
CA ALA A 236 -1.78 -7.90 -5.83
C ALA A 236 -3.30 -7.93 -5.63
N SER A 237 -3.82 -7.39 -4.52
CA SER A 237 -5.24 -7.51 -4.15
C SER A 237 -5.77 -6.25 -3.47
N ILE A 238 -5.32 -5.07 -3.90
CA ILE A 238 -5.84 -3.80 -3.40
C ILE A 238 -7.31 -3.68 -3.84
N ASP A 239 -8.24 -3.80 -2.89
CA ASP A 239 -9.66 -3.61 -3.18
C ASP A 239 -9.94 -2.16 -3.63
N ARG A 240 -10.86 -2.01 -4.57
CA ARG A 240 -11.33 -0.73 -5.13
C ARG A 240 -10.28 0.17 -5.78
N LEU A 241 -9.12 -0.37 -6.15
CA LEU A 241 -8.07 0.40 -6.81
C LEU A 241 -8.55 0.99 -8.14
N LEU A 242 -8.35 2.29 -8.34
CA LEU A 242 -8.54 2.97 -9.62
C LEU A 242 -7.22 3.15 -10.39
N GLY A 243 -6.11 3.33 -9.68
CA GLY A 243 -4.79 3.48 -10.30
C GLY A 243 -3.75 4.11 -9.38
N PHE A 244 -2.53 4.16 -9.91
CA PHE A 244 -1.38 4.82 -9.29
C PHE A 244 -0.86 5.92 -10.22
N GLY A 245 -0.18 6.92 -9.64
CA GLY A 245 0.48 7.98 -10.40
C GLY A 245 1.85 8.32 -9.84
N ARG A 246 2.82 8.54 -10.73
CA ARG A 246 4.19 8.90 -10.39
C ARG A 246 4.50 10.32 -10.85
N VAL A 247 4.58 11.25 -9.90
CA VAL A 247 4.98 12.62 -10.18
C VAL A 247 6.50 12.66 -10.43
N PRO A 248 6.99 13.25 -11.53
CA PRO A 248 8.42 13.34 -11.83
C PRO A 248 9.17 14.34 -10.96
#